data_AF-X1C4P6-F1
#
_entry.id   AF-X1C4P6-F1
#
_cell.length_a   1.000
_cell.length_b   1.000
_cell.length_c   1.000
_cell.angle_alpha   90.00
_cell.angle_beta   90.00
_cell.angle_gamma   90.00
#
_symmetry.space_group_name_H-M   'P 1'
#
loop_
_entity.id
_entity.type
_entity.pdbx_description
1 polymer ?
#
loop_
_entity_poly.entity_id
_entity_poly.type
_entity_poly.pdbx_seq_one_letter_code
_entity_poly.pdbx_strand_id
1 'polypeptide(L)' 'RDELSRLGLPAEQIEAYMQQWYYELKEIERPTWTTTQTISFAKKGTITRERAIRELEIIGYDKEHIDAYMGTVV' A
#
# COMPACT_ATOMS: atom_id res chain seq x y z
N ARG A 1 -17.43 17.02 -1.03
CA ARG A 1 -18.90 17.23 -1.05
C ARG A 1 -19.27 18.36 -2.02
N ASP A 2 -18.73 19.57 -1.84
CA ASP A 2 -19.08 20.74 -2.68
C ASP A 2 -18.75 20.61 -4.17
N GLU A 3 -17.70 19.85 -4.54
CA GLU A 3 -17.37 19.61 -5.95
C GLU A 3 -18.29 18.57 -6.63
N LEU A 4 -18.74 17.54 -5.91
CA LEU A 4 -19.64 16.51 -6.44
C LEU A 4 -21.07 17.06 -6.62
N SER A 5 -21.50 17.96 -5.72
CA SER A 5 -22.79 18.65 -5.84
C SER A 5 -22.88 19.53 -7.10
N ARG A 6 -21.74 20.01 -7.62
CA ARG A 6 -21.69 20.79 -8.88
C ARG A 6 -21.92 19.94 -10.13
N LEU A 7 -21.81 18.62 -10.04
CA LEU A 7 -22.06 17.69 -11.15
C LEU A 7 -23.55 17.28 -11.28
N GLY A 8 -24.44 17.88 -10.48
CA GLY A 8 -25.88 17.59 -10.52
C GLY A 8 -26.27 16.24 -9.92
N LEU A 9 -25.37 15.61 -9.15
CA LEU A 9 -25.66 14.33 -8.51
C LEU A 9 -26.62 14.53 -7.32
N PRO A 10 -27.65 13.66 -7.18
CA PRO A 10 -28.53 13.65 -6.02
C PRO A 10 -27.75 13.49 -4.72
N ALA A 11 -28.16 14.21 -3.67
CA ALA A 11 -27.45 14.23 -2.38
C ALA A 11 -27.25 12.81 -1.78
N GLU A 12 -28.23 11.93 -1.97
CA GLU A 12 -28.15 10.53 -1.51
C GLU A 12 -27.05 9.73 -2.22
N GLN A 13 -26.81 9.98 -3.51
CA GLN A 13 -25.74 9.32 -4.26
C GLN A 13 -24.36 9.83 -3.81
N ILE A 14 -24.22 11.12 -3.53
CA ILE A 14 -22.97 11.69 -3.02
C ILE A 14 -22.63 11.09 -1.66
N GLU A 15 -23.61 10.92 -0.78
CA GLU A 15 -23.38 10.30 0.53
C GLU A 15 -23.00 8.82 0.41
N ALA A 16 -23.64 8.07 -0.49
CA ALA A 16 -23.27 6.69 -0.78
C ALA A 16 -21.83 6.58 -1.32
N TYR A 17 -21.45 7.42 -2.28
CA TYR A 17 -20.09 7.45 -2.82
C TYR A 17 -19.07 7.85 -1.74
N MET A 18 -19.37 8.84 -0.91
CA MET A 18 -18.49 9.25 0.19
C MET A 18 -18.34 8.16 1.26
N GLN A 19 -19.41 7.40 1.55
CA GLN A 19 -19.34 6.24 2.44
C GLN A 19 -18.48 5.13 1.85
N GLN A 20 -18.70 4.76 0.58
CA GLN A 20 -17.90 3.75 -0.11
C GLN A 20 -16.42 4.14 -0.10
N TRP A 21 -16.11 5.39 -0.44
CA TRP A 21 -14.74 5.92 -0.43
C TRP A 21 -14.13 5.91 0.98
N TYR A 22 -14.92 6.21 2.01
CA TYR A 22 -14.47 6.13 3.40
C TYR A 22 -14.17 4.70 3.86
N TYR A 23 -14.92 3.70 3.38
CA TYR A 23 -14.62 2.29 3.64
C TYR A 23 -13.37 1.82 2.87
N GLU A 24 -13.19 2.25 1.62
CA GLU A 24 -11.97 2.01 0.83
C GLU A 24 -10.72 2.65 1.49
N LEU A 25 -10.87 3.81 2.13
CA LEU A 25 -9.80 4.50 2.88
C LEU A 25 -9.43 3.83 4.21
N LYS A 26 -10.26 2.94 4.76
CA LYS A 26 -9.92 2.26 6.03
C LYS A 26 -8.94 1.11 5.88
N GLU A 27 -8.56 0.75 4.65
CA GLU A 27 -7.42 -0.11 4.34
C GLU A 27 -6.17 0.70 3.92
N ILE A 28 -5.95 1.88 4.51
CA ILE A 28 -4.59 2.42 4.52
C ILE A 28 -3.79 1.54 5.50
N GLU A 29 -3.33 0.39 4.98
CA GLU A 29 -2.18 -0.30 5.53
C GLU A 29 -1.11 0.74 5.84
N ARG A 30 -0.47 0.60 7.00
CA ARG A 30 0.61 1.49 7.44
C ARG A 30 1.50 1.82 6.24
N PRO A 31 1.91 3.11 6.06
CA PRO A 31 2.68 3.51 4.89
C PRO A 31 3.82 2.53 4.65
N THR A 32 3.80 1.87 3.49
CA THR A 32 4.84 0.93 3.09
C THR A 32 6.10 1.70 2.70
N TRP A 33 7.25 1.06 2.88
CA TRP A 33 8.48 1.58 2.30
C TRP A 33 8.49 1.36 0.80
N THR A 34 9.23 2.19 0.06
CA THR A 34 9.48 1.89 -1.35
C THR A 34 10.30 0.61 -1.48
N THR A 35 10.25 -0.07 -2.63
CA THR A 35 11.07 -1.26 -2.90
C THR A 35 12.55 -1.03 -2.56
N THR A 36 13.10 0.12 -2.98
CA THR A 36 14.50 0.48 -2.69
C THR A 36 14.77 0.66 -1.20
N GLN A 37 13.86 1.30 -0.47
CA GLN A 37 13.96 1.48 0.97
C GLN A 37 13.93 0.12 1.70
N THR A 38 12.96 -0.74 1.36
CA THR A 38 12.82 -2.09 1.93
C THR A 38 14.10 -2.90 1.75
N ILE A 39 14.64 -2.96 0.53
CA ILE A 39 15.89 -3.70 0.25
C ILE A 39 17.07 -3.07 0.99
N SER A 40 17.19 -1.74 1.00
CA SER A 40 18.26 -1.05 1.73
C SER A 40 18.20 -1.34 3.23
N PHE A 41 17.01 -1.30 3.85
CA PHE A 41 16.85 -1.57 5.28
C PHE A 41 17.12 -3.04 5.62
N ALA A 42 16.71 -3.97 4.75
CA ALA A 42 17.02 -5.38 4.90
C ALA A 42 18.54 -5.63 4.85
N LYS A 43 19.24 -5.08 3.84
CA LYS A 43 20.71 -5.18 3.71
C LYS A 43 21.47 -4.55 4.88
N LYS A 44 20.92 -3.50 5.49
CA LYS A 44 21.51 -2.84 6.65
C LYS A 44 21.14 -3.50 7.99
N GLY A 45 20.33 -4.56 7.97
CA GLY A 45 19.81 -5.20 9.19
C GLY A 45 18.88 -4.30 10.01
N THR A 46 18.38 -3.20 9.44
CA THR A 46 17.43 -2.29 10.10
C THR A 46 16.05 -2.92 10.23
N ILE A 47 15.70 -3.82 9.32
CA ILE A 47 14.52 -4.69 9.39
C ILE A 47 14.95 -6.15 9.16
N THR A 48 14.17 -7.10 9.67
CA THR A 48 14.46 -8.52 9.43
C THR A 48 14.10 -8.92 8.01
N ARG A 49 14.69 -10.03 7.54
CA ARG A 49 14.38 -10.60 6.21
C ARG A 49 12.89 -10.90 6.05
N GLU A 50 12.26 -11.47 7.08
CA GLU A 50 10.82 -11.79 7.07
C GLU A 50 9.96 -10.52 7.02
N ARG A 51 10.42 -9.43 7.66
CA ARG A 51 9.74 -8.14 7.53
C ARG A 51 9.89 -7.57 6.12
N ALA A 52 11.06 -7.69 5.51
CA ALA A 52 11.27 -7.25 4.14
C ALA A 52 10.43 -8.03 3.12
N ILE A 53 10.29 -9.35 3.31
CA ILE A 53 9.40 -10.20 2.49
C ILE A 53 7.96 -9.72 2.57
N ARG A 54 7.43 -9.52 3.79
CA ARG A 54 6.05 -9.02 3.97
C ARG A 54 5.82 -7.66 3.32
N GLU A 55 6.79 -6.75 3.40
CA GLU A 55 6.68 -5.45 2.72
C GLU A 55 6.64 -5.60 1.19
N LEU A 56 7.45 -6.49 0.62
CA LEU A 56 7.44 -6.73 -0.82
C LEU A 56 6.13 -7.41 -1.28
N GLU A 57 5.55 -8.29 -0.46
CA GLU A 57 4.22 -8.86 -0.70
C GLU A 57 3.14 -7.77 -0.70
N ILE A 58 3.16 -6.86 0.28
CA ILE A 58 2.20 -5.74 0.36
C ILE A 58 2.37 -4.78 -0.83
N ILE A 59 3.61 -4.53 -1.28
CA ILE A 59 3.89 -3.71 -2.47
C ILE A 59 3.39 -4.41 -3.77
N GLY A 60 3.10 -5.71 -3.72
CA GLY A 60 2.49 -6.47 -4.81
C GLY A 60 3.48 -7.31 -5.63
N TYR A 61 4.68 -7.60 -5.11
CA TYR A 61 5.62 -8.49 -5.79
C TYR A 61 5.23 -9.96 -5.64
N ASP A 62 5.47 -10.73 -6.69
CA ASP A 62 5.35 -12.18 -6.65
C ASP A 62 6.56 -12.84 -5.96
N LYS A 63 6.46 -14.15 -5.79
CA LYS A 63 7.50 -14.97 -5.16
C LYS A 63 8.84 -14.89 -5.87
N GLU A 64 8.87 -14.85 -7.21
CA GLU A 64 10.11 -14.83 -7.99
C GLU A 64 10.89 -13.54 -7.72
N HIS A 65 10.21 -12.40 -7.79
CA HIS A 65 10.80 -11.09 -7.51
C HIS A 65 11.28 -10.97 -6.06
N ILE A 66 10.49 -11.46 -5.12
CA ILE A 66 10.87 -11.48 -3.69
C ILE A 66 12.13 -12.32 -3.48
N ASP A 67 12.18 -13.52 -4.03
CA ASP A 67 13.33 -14.42 -3.89
C ASP A 67 14.59 -13.79 -4.52
N ALA A 68 14.46 -13.14 -5.67
CA ALA A 68 15.55 -12.40 -6.32
C ALA A 68 16.09 -11.27 -5.45
N TYR A 69 15.21 -10.43 -4.87
CA TYR A 69 15.64 -9.35 -3.98
C TYR A 69 16.28 -9.87 -2.69
N MET A 70 15.67 -10.87 -2.06
CA MET A 70 16.17 -11.43 -0.81
C MET A 70 17.45 -12.23 -0.98
N GLY A 71 17.72 -12.78 -2.17
CA GLY A 71 19.02 -13.38 -2.49
C GLY A 71 20.19 -12.37 -2.46
N THR A 72 19.90 -11.07 -2.53
CA THR A 72 20.91 -10.01 -2.41
C THR A 72 21.13 -9.51 -0.98
N VAL A 73 20.33 -9.97 -0.02
CA VAL A 73 20.42 -9.61 1.40
C VAL A 73 21.19 -10.73 2.10
N VAL A 74 22.39 -10.42 2.61
CA VAL A 74 23.30 -11.35 3.30
C VAL A 74 23.15 -11.24 4.81
#